data_AF-A0A061QPS3-F1
#
_entry.id   AF-A0A061QPS3-F1
#
_cell.length_a   1.000
_cell.length_b   1.000
_cell.length_c   1.000
_cell.angle_alpha   90.00
_cell.angle_beta   90.00
_cell.angle_gamma   90.00
#
_symmetry.space_group_name_H-M   'P 1'
#
loop_
_entity.id
_entity.type
_entity.pdbx_description
1 polymer ?
#
loop_
_entity_poly.entity_id
_entity_poly.type
_entity_poly.pdbx_seq_one_letter_code
_entity_poly.pdbx_strand_id
1 'polypeptide(L)' 'MRMGNFEDAERDLLEALNKDAKDPDTLANLITCSVHLGKPTTRYTNQLRLIAPNHTVVRRLASAEEAFERAAVAVA' A
#
# COMPACT_ATOMS: atom_id res chain seq x y z
N MET A 1 -0.15 13.35 -1.76
CA MET A 1 0.00 12.76 -3.11
C MET A 1 -0.64 13.57 -4.24
N ARG A 2 -1.77 14.26 -4.04
CA ARG A 2 -2.50 15.03 -5.06
C ARG A 2 -1.73 16.18 -5.75
N MET A 3 -0.52 16.51 -5.29
CA MET A 3 0.37 17.51 -5.90
C MET A 3 1.56 16.88 -6.67
N GLY A 4 1.65 15.54 -6.77
CA GLY A 4 2.73 14.85 -7.47
C GLY A 4 4.06 14.73 -6.69
N ASN A 5 4.20 15.41 -5.55
CA ASN A 5 5.41 15.33 -4.73
C ASN A 5 5.39 14.10 -3.81
N PHE A 6 5.80 12.94 -4.34
CA PHE A 6 5.82 11.67 -3.60
C PHE A 6 7.01 11.52 -2.66
N GLU A 7 8.14 12.17 -2.96
CA GLU A 7 9.37 12.10 -2.16
C GLU A 7 9.22 12.82 -0.81
N ASP A 8 8.70 14.05 -0.83
CA ASP A 8 8.39 14.78 0.40
C ASP A 8 7.31 14.07 1.22
N ALA A 9 6.27 13.55 0.54
CA ALA A 9 5.21 12.81 1.21
C ALA A 9 5.74 11.54 1.89
N GLU A 10 6.65 10.81 1.25
CA GLU A 10 7.29 9.64 1.85
C GLU A 10 8.09 10.02 3.10
N ARG A 11 8.84 11.13 3.07
CA ARG A 11 9.57 11.61 4.26
C ARG A 11 8.63 11.89 5.43
N ASP A 12 7.55 12.62 5.20
CA ASP A 12 6.59 12.99 6.25
C ASP A 12 5.88 11.74 6.80
N LEU A 13 5.54 10.78 5.92
CA LEU A 13 4.91 9.53 6.32
C LEU A 13 5.86 8.60 7.09
N LEU A 14 7.15 8.60 6.78
CA LEU A 14 8.16 7.86 7.55
C LEU A 14 8.31 8.44 8.96
N GLU A 15 8.21 9.77 9.10
CA GLU A 15 8.18 10.41 10.43
C GLU A 15 6.91 10.02 11.21
N ALA A 16 5.75 10.01 10.56
CA ALA A 16 4.50 9.54 11.16
C ALA A 16 4.59 8.07 11.59
N LEU A 17 5.19 7.22 10.76
CA LEU A 17 5.39 5.79 11.06
C LEU A 17 6.30 5.58 12.27
N ASN A 18 7.31 6.44 12.47
CA ASN A 18 8.17 6.39 13.66
C ASN A 18 7.43 6.80 14.94
N LYS A 19 6.38 7.62 14.83
CA LYS A 19 5.53 8.02 15.97
C LYS A 19 4.49 6.96 16.30
N ASP A 20 3.83 6.42 15.29
CA ASP A 20 2.91 5.29 15.42
C ASP A 20 3.08 4.30 14.26
N ALA A 21 3.74 3.19 14.56
CA ALA A 21 3.98 2.12 13.59
C ALA A 21 2.70 1.34 13.24
N LYS A 22 1.58 1.54 13.94
CA LYS A 22 0.34 0.79 13.74
C LYS A 22 -0.77 1.62 13.13
N ASP A 23 -0.49 2.85 12.70
CA ASP A 23 -1.49 3.66 12.02
C ASP A 23 -1.78 3.10 10.59
N PRO A 24 -3.01 2.61 10.33
CA PRO A 24 -3.36 2.01 9.05
C PRO A 24 -3.29 3.00 7.88
N ASP A 25 -3.64 4.27 8.12
CA ASP A 25 -3.66 5.30 7.08
C ASP A 25 -2.24 5.69 6.64
N THR A 26 -1.31 5.81 7.59
CA THR A 26 0.12 6.02 7.31
C THR A 26 0.69 4.89 6.47
N LEU A 27 0.41 3.63 6.83
CA LEU A 27 0.86 2.48 6.04
C LEU A 27 0.26 2.45 4.64
N ALA A 28 -1.04 2.73 4.50
CA ALA A 28 -1.72 2.81 3.22
C ALA A 28 -1.13 3.89 2.29
N ASN A 29 -0.83 5.06 2.86
CA ASN A 29 -0.22 6.17 2.13
C ASN A 29 1.23 5.86 1.75
N LEU A 30 2.00 5.17 2.60
CA LEU A 30 3.36 4.70 2.29
C LEU A 30 3.39 3.68 1.16
N ILE A 31 2.44 2.74 1.13
CA ILE A 31 2.29 1.79 0.02
C ILE A 31 2.12 2.56 -1.29
N THR A 32 1.22 3.55 -1.30
CA THR A 32 0.94 4.33 -2.51
C THR A 32 2.16 5.15 -2.94
N CYS A 33 2.87 5.80 -2.02
CA CYS A 33 4.12 6.52 -2.33
C CYS A 33 5.19 5.56 -2.88
N SER A 34 5.36 4.40 -2.26
CA SER A 34 6.31 3.38 -2.72
C SER A 34 6.01 2.89 -4.13
N VAL A 35 4.74 2.70 -4.50
CA VAL A 35 4.33 2.37 -5.88
C VAL A 35 4.76 3.47 -6.86
N HIS A 36 4.46 4.74 -6.54
CA HIS A 36 4.81 5.85 -7.44
C HIS A 36 6.32 6.10 -7.56
N LEU A 37 7.09 5.79 -6.53
CA LEU A 37 8.55 5.92 -6.51
C LEU A 37 9.28 4.66 -7.05
N GLY A 38 8.55 3.61 -7.45
CA GLY A 38 9.14 2.35 -7.90
C GLY A 38 9.86 1.56 -6.81
N LYS A 39 9.50 1.77 -5.54
CA LYS A 39 10.11 1.13 -4.37
C LYS A 39 9.32 -0.11 -3.93
N PRO A 40 9.96 -1.07 -3.23
CA PRO A 40 9.27 -2.25 -2.71
C PRO A 40 8.16 -1.90 -1.70
N THR A 41 6.95 -2.41 -1.93
CA THR A 41 5.78 -2.17 -1.06
C THR A 41 5.51 -3.28 -0.05
N THR A 42 6.15 -4.44 -0.23
CA THR A 42 5.86 -5.70 0.48
C THR A 42 5.85 -5.55 2.00
N ARG A 43 6.80 -4.79 2.56
CA ARG A 43 6.91 -4.55 4.01
C ARG A 43 5.63 -3.89 4.55
N TYR A 44 5.22 -2.78 3.96
CA TYR A 44 4.08 -2.00 4.42
C TYR A 44 2.76 -2.72 4.16
N THR A 45 2.65 -3.41 3.03
CA THR A 45 1.48 -4.24 2.70
C THR A 45 1.27 -5.36 3.71
N ASN A 46 2.34 -6.09 4.08
CA ASN A 46 2.25 -7.16 5.08
C ASN A 46 1.84 -6.63 6.45
N GLN A 47 2.41 -5.50 6.86
CA GLN A 47 2.07 -4.86 8.12
C GLN A 47 0.60 -4.42 8.14
N LEU A 48 0.13 -3.76 7.08
CA LEU A 48 -1.26 -3.32 6.95
C LEU A 48 -2.25 -4.49 6.97
N ARG A 49 -1.94 -5.60 6.27
CA ARG A 49 -2.75 -6.82 6.29
C ARG A 49 -2.89 -7.40 7.72
N LEU A 50 -1.85 -7.28 8.55
CA LEU A 50 -1.87 -7.77 9.93
C LEU A 50 -2.71 -6.87 10.85
N ILE A 51 -2.55 -5.55 10.75
CA ILE A 51 -3.18 -4.61 11.68
C ILE A 51 -4.61 -4.22 11.29
N ALA A 52 -4.92 -4.19 9.99
CA ALA A 52 -6.17 -3.68 9.44
C ALA A 52 -6.56 -4.48 8.19
N PRO A 53 -6.90 -5.78 8.33
CA PRO A 53 -7.21 -6.66 7.19
C PRO A 53 -8.41 -6.18 6.37
N ASN A 54 -9.35 -5.45 6.99
CA ASN A 54 -10.52 -4.90 6.34
C ASN A 54 -10.30 -3.52 5.71
N HIS A 55 -9.07 -2.98 5.79
CA HIS A 55 -8.75 -1.69 5.20
C HIS A 55 -8.97 -1.70 3.68
N THR A 56 -9.46 -0.59 3.13
CA THR A 56 -9.84 -0.47 1.72
C THR A 56 -8.71 -0.88 0.78
N VAL A 57 -7.46 -0.51 1.08
CA VAL A 57 -6.29 -0.88 0.27
C VAL A 57 -6.08 -2.40 0.24
N VAL A 58 -6.20 -3.08 1.38
CA VAL A 58 -6.04 -4.54 1.47
C VAL A 58 -7.12 -5.25 0.65
N ARG A 59 -8.37 -4.81 0.78
CA ARG A 59 -9.49 -5.37 0.01
C ARG A 59 -9.34 -5.16 -1.49
N ARG A 60 -8.90 -3.97 -1.91
CA ARG A 60 -8.66 -3.67 -3.33
C ARG A 60 -7.52 -4.49 -3.90
N LEU A 61 -6.45 -4.69 -3.13
CA LEU A 61 -5.33 -5.53 -3.54
C LEU A 61 -5.77 -6.99 -3.74
N ALA A 62 -6.49 -7.56 -2.77
CA ALA A 62 -7.03 -8.92 -2.90
C ALA A 62 -7.98 -9.08 -4.09
N SER A 63 -8.86 -8.10 -4.32
CA SER A 63 -9.76 -8.12 -5.48
C SER A 63 -9.01 -8.00 -6.82
N ALA A 64 -7.92 -7.22 -6.87
CA ALA A 64 -7.07 -7.11 -8.05
C ALA A 64 -6.27 -8.40 -8.30
N GLU A 65 -5.74 -9.02 -7.25
CA GLU A 65 -5.05 -10.33 -7.30
C GLU A 65 -6.00 -11.40 -7.87
N GLU A 66 -7.23 -11.49 -7.36
CA GLU A 66 -8.24 -12.44 -7.85
C GLU A 66 -8.64 -12.17 -9.31
N ALA A 67 -8.82 -10.90 -9.68
CA ALA A 67 -9.15 -10.53 -11.06
C ALA A 67 -8.02 -10.88 -12.03
N PHE A 68 -6.76 -10.69 -11.61
CA PHE A 68 -5.59 -11.06 -12.39
C PHE A 68 -5.52 -12.57 -12.59
N GLU A 69 -5.71 -13.35 -11.52
CA GLU A 69 -5.69 -14.81 -11.60
C GLU A 69 -6.77 -15.36 -12.54
N ARG A 70 -8.01 -14.84 -12.44
CA ARG A 70 -9.09 -15.22 -13.35
C ARG A 70 -8.76 -14.90 -14.81
N ALA A 71 -8.13 -13.75 -15.07
CA ALA A 71 -7.73 -13.37 -16.42
C ALA A 71 -6.59 -14.25 -16.95
N ALA A 72 -5.60 -14.60 -16.10
CA ALA A 72 -4.50 -15.48 -16.46
C ALA A 72 -5.01 -16.88 -16.87
N VAL A 73 -5.97 -17.44 -16.12
CA VAL A 73 -6.59 -18.72 -16.45
C VAL A 73 -7.45 -18.64 -17.72
N ALA A 74 -8.16 -17.53 -17.96
CA ALA A 74 -9.01 -17.37 -19.14
C ALA A 74 -8.25 -17.25 -20.47
N VAL A 75 -6.93 -16.98 -20.42
CA VAL A 75 -6.05 -16.87 -21.59
C VAL A 75 -5.23 -18.14 -21.82
N ALA A 76 -5.26 -19.10 -20.87
CA ALA A 76 -4.61 -20.41 -20.97
C ALA A 76 -5.50 -21.44 -21.67
#